data_AF-A0A7C3SXZ7-F1
#
_entry.id   AF-A0A7C3SXZ7-F1
#
_cell.length_a   1.000
_cell.length_b   1.000
_cell.length_c   1.000
_cell.angle_alpha   90.00
_cell.angle_beta   90.00
_cell.angle_gamma   90.00
#
_symmetry.space_group_name_H-M   'P 1'
#
loop_
_entity.id
_entity.type
_entity.pdbx_description
1 polymer ?
#
loop_
_entity_poly.entity_id
_entity_poly.type
_entity_poly.pdbx_seq_one_letter_code
_entity_poly.pdbx_strand_id
1 'polypeptide(L)' 'MYRIAVIPGDGTGPEVVREGVKALEAAAEVAGFDFQPTF' A
#
# COMPACT_ATOMS: atom_id res chain seq x y z
N MET A 1 -2.13 13.20 -4.84
CA MET A 1 -1.03 12.32 -4.39
C MET A 1 -1.01 12.23 -2.87
N TYR A 2 -1.46 11.10 -2.32
CA TYR A 2 -1.45 10.82 -0.89
C TYR A 2 -0.10 10.22 -0.47
N ARG A 3 0.49 10.69 0.63
CA ARG A 3 1.70 10.08 1.20
C ARG A 3 1.29 9.15 2.32
N ILE A 4 1.63 7.87 2.20
CA ILE A 4 1.19 6.82 3.11
C ILE A 4 2.43 6.18 3.74
N ALA A 5 2.54 6.28 5.06
CA ALA A 5 3.55 5.52 5.79
C ALA A 5 3.07 4.08 5.94
N VAL A 6 3.89 3.14 5.49
CA VAL A 6 3.63 1.70 5.49
C VAL A 6 4.49 1.10 6.58
N ILE A 7 3.86 0.69 7.68
CA ILE A 7 4.54 0.08 8.81
C ILE A 7 4.23 -1.43 8.78
N PRO A 8 5.19 -2.29 8.40
CA PRO A 8 4.92 -3.70 8.11
C PRO A 8 4.66 -4.55 9.37
N GLY A 9 5.01 -4.07 10.56
CA GLY A 9 4.86 -4.84 11.80
C GLY A 9 5.78 -6.07 11.85
N ASP A 10 5.34 -7.11 12.55
CA ASP A 10 6.05 -8.36 12.80
C ASP A 10 5.26 -9.59 12.33
N GLY A 11 5.82 -10.79 12.54
CA GLY A 11 5.21 -12.04 12.09
C GLY A 11 5.03 -12.07 10.57
N THR A 12 3.79 -12.29 10.11
CA THR A 12 3.43 -12.29 8.68
C THR A 12 3.04 -10.90 8.15
N GLY A 13 3.19 -9.85 8.96
CA GLY A 13 2.85 -8.47 8.61
C GLY A 13 3.55 -7.97 7.33
N PRO A 14 4.87 -8.15 7.16
CA PRO A 14 5.58 -7.74 5.94
C PRO A 14 5.05 -8.39 4.66
N GLU A 15 4.63 -9.65 4.70
CA GLU A 15 4.04 -10.36 3.56
C GLU A 15 2.64 -9.84 3.24
N VAL A 16 1.77 -9.70 4.25
CA VAL A 16 0.39 -9.24 4.06
C VAL A 16 0.34 -7.79 3.57
N VAL A 17 1.18 -6.92 4.15
CA VAL A 17 1.25 -5.50 3.76
C VAL A 17 1.69 -5.34 2.31
N ARG A 18 2.61 -6.19 1.83
CA ARG A 18 3.05 -6.17 0.42
C ARG A 18 1.92 -6.46 -0.54
N GLU A 19 1.07 -7.44 -0.24
CA GLU A 19 -0.11 -7.73 -1.07
C GLU A 19 -1.19 -6.65 -0.92
N GLY A 20 -1.31 -6.04 0.26
CA GLY A 20 -2.19 -4.89 0.49
C GLY A 20 -1.82 -3.67 -0.38
N VAL A 21 -0.52 -3.40 -0.55
CA VAL A 21 -0.06 -2.31 -1.43
C VAL A 21 -0.44 -2.60 -2.88
N LYS A 22 -0.29 -3.83 -3.39
CA LYS A 22 -0.71 -4.20 -4.75
C LYS A 22 -2.22 -4.01 -4.96
N ALA A 23 -3.02 -4.40 -3.97
CA ALA A 23 -4.46 -4.19 -4.02
C ALA A 23 -4.81 -2.68 -4.06
N LEU A 24 -4.07 -1.87 -3.30
CA LEU A 24 -4.24 -0.41 -3.30
C LEU A 24 -3.81 0.22 -4.64
N GLU A 25 -2.74 -0.27 -5.27
CA GLU A 25 -2.33 0.15 -6.63
C GLU A 25 -3.43 -0.10 -7.66
N ALA A 26 -4.02 -1.30 -7.66
CA ALA A 26 -5.13 -1.62 -8.55
C ALA A 26 -6.39 -0.76 -8.27
N ALA A 27 -6.69 -0.50 -6.99
CA ALA A 27 -7.81 0.36 -6.62
C ALA A 27 -7.57 1.83 -7.02
N ALA A 28 -6.33 2.31 -6.90
CA ALA A 28 -5.91 3.65 -7.27
C ALA A 28 -6.09 3.92 -8.77
N GLU A 29 -5.76 2.95 -9.62
CA GLU A 29 -5.98 3.02 -11.07
C GLU A 29 -7.46 3.17 -11.42
N VAL A 30 -8.33 2.36 -10.80
CA VAL A 30 -9.78 2.39 -11.04
C VAL A 30 -10.43 3.67 -10.51
N ALA A 31 -9.99 4.14 -9.34
CA ALA A 31 -10.56 5.30 -8.67
C ALA A 31 -9.95 6.64 -9.12
N GLY A 32 -8.89 6.62 -9.94
CA GLY A 32 -8.25 7.81 -10.50
C GLY A 32 -7.54 8.66 -9.47
N PHE A 33 -6.86 8.05 -8.49
CA PHE A 33 -6.03 8.78 -7.52
C PHE A 33 -4.60 8.24 -7.46
N ASP A 34 -3.66 9.11 -7.11
CA ASP A 34 -2.26 8.75 -6.91
C ASP A 34 -1.90 8.67 -5.43
N PHE A 35 -0.98 7.75 -5.10
CA PHE A 35 -0.36 7.68 -3.78
C PHE A 35 1.13 7.33 -3.85
N GLN A 36 1.84 7.60 -2.77
CA GLN A 36 3.24 7.24 -2.56
C GLN A 36 3.38 6.48 -1.24
N PRO A 37 3.64 5.17 -1.28
CA PRO A 37 3.98 4.43 -0.09
C PRO A 37 5.41 4.79 0.35
N THR A 38 5.60 5.00 1.64
CA THR A 38 6.90 5.15 2.30
C THR A 38 7.03 4.01 3.31
N PHE A 39 8.06 3.19 3.17
CA PHE A 39 8.29 2.00 4.00
C PHE A 39 9.32 2.28 5.09
#